data_AF-A0A921QVB0-F1
#
_entry.id   AF-A0A921QVB0-F1
#
_cell.length_a   1.000
_cell.length_b   1.000
_cell.length_c   1.000
_cell.angle_alpha   90.00
_cell.angle_beta   90.00
_cell.angle_gamma   90.00
#
_symmetry.space_group_name_H-M   'P 1'
#
loop_
_entity.id
_entity.type
_entity.pdbx_description
1 polymer ?
#
loop_
_entity_poly.entity_id
_entity_poly.type
_entity_poly.pdbx_seq_one_letter_code
_entity_poly.pdbx_strand_id
1 'polypeptide(L)'
;MRPPSLLSLTLDSALLRIAHIADLSHLPDHLVIDLFRRTLSAGKLTEKVLKLFLATGCEEIILAVQLLNIKQPLVPVLPTRCSERF
;
A
#
# COMPACT_ATOMS: atom_id res chain seq x y z
N MET A 1 8.25 -31.62 4.46
CA MET A 1 8.03 -30.24 4.94
C MET A 1 9.29 -29.44 4.65
N ARG A 2 9.27 -28.53 3.67
CA ARG A 2 10.43 -27.67 3.39
C ARG A 2 10.42 -26.56 4.45
N PRO A 3 11.52 -26.34 5.18
CA PRO A 3 11.56 -25.27 6.17
C PRO A 3 11.37 -23.92 5.48
N PRO A 4 10.66 -22.96 6.12
CA PRO A 4 10.50 -21.63 5.56
C PRO A 4 11.86 -20.96 5.45
N SER A 5 12.09 -20.24 4.35
CA SER A 5 13.30 -19.45 4.18
C SER A 5 13.29 -18.24 5.11
N LEU A 6 14.47 -17.75 5.47
CA LEU A 6 14.63 -16.50 6.23
C LEU A 6 13.89 -15.35 5.54
N LEU A 7 13.95 -15.30 4.20
CA LEU A 7 13.24 -14.30 3.40
C LEU A 7 11.73 -14.40 3.63
N SER A 8 11.13 -15.59 3.54
CA SER A 8 9.68 -15.73 3.79
C SER A 8 9.31 -15.30 5.20
N LEU A 9 10.07 -15.75 6.21
CA LEU A 9 9.83 -15.34 7.60
C LEU A 9 9.95 -13.82 7.80
N THR A 10 10.87 -13.20 7.08
CA THR A 10 11.06 -11.73 7.11
C THR A 10 9.88 -11.02 6.48
N LEU A 11 9.38 -11.49 5.33
CA LEU A 11 8.18 -10.92 4.69
C LEU A 11 6.93 -11.11 5.55
N ASP A 12 6.78 -12.27 6.18
CA ASP A 12 5.65 -12.56 7.07
C ASP A 12 5.72 -11.66 8.32
N SER A 13 6.91 -11.45 8.87
CA SER A 13 7.14 -10.51 9.99
C SER A 13 6.90 -9.05 9.58
N ALA A 14 7.33 -8.66 8.38
CA ALA A 14 7.11 -7.33 7.83
C ALA A 14 5.60 -7.07 7.61
N LEU A 15 4.87 -8.06 7.11
CA LEU A 15 3.42 -8.01 6.93
C LEU A 15 2.68 -7.78 8.27
N LEU A 16 3.13 -8.39 9.36
CA LEU A 16 2.55 -8.16 10.69
C LEU A 16 2.70 -6.70 11.14
N ARG A 17 3.77 -6.02 10.70
CA ARG A 17 4.14 -4.67 11.13
C ARG A 17 3.98 -3.62 10.03
N ILE A 18 3.37 -3.95 8.89
CA ILE A 18 3.35 -3.13 7.68
C ILE A 18 2.80 -1.72 7.93
N ALA A 19 1.81 -1.58 8.82
CA ALA A 19 1.23 -0.29 9.19
C ALA A 19 2.20 0.64 9.95
N HIS A 20 3.28 0.11 10.52
CA HIS A 20 4.32 0.85 11.23
C HIS A 20 5.56 1.12 10.38
N ILE A 21 5.65 0.54 9.18
CA ILE A 21 6.75 0.80 8.25
C ILE A 21 6.50 2.17 7.60
N ALA A 22 7.53 3.01 7.59
CA ALA A 22 7.45 4.37 7.07
C ALA A 22 7.82 4.47 5.59
N ASP A 23 8.75 3.63 5.13
CA ASP A 23 9.25 3.66 3.76
C ASP A 23 9.66 2.26 3.28
N LEU A 24 9.45 2.01 1.99
CA LEU A 24 9.82 0.79 1.26
C LEU A 24 10.71 1.09 0.05
N SER A 25 11.10 2.35 -0.20
CA SER A 25 11.86 2.79 -1.38
C SER A 25 13.20 2.07 -1.59
N HIS A 26 13.83 1.62 -0.51
CA HIS A 26 15.12 0.92 -0.55
C HIS A 26 15.02 -0.58 -0.89
N LEU A 27 13.80 -1.13 -0.97
CA LEU A 27 13.59 -2.53 -1.30
C LEU A 27 13.56 -2.74 -2.80
N PRO A 28 14.17 -3.83 -3.31
CA PRO A 28 13.99 -4.25 -4.69
C PRO A 28 12.53 -4.52 -5.03
N ASP A 29 12.12 -4.14 -6.24
CA ASP A 29 10.74 -4.24 -6.72
C ASP A 29 10.10 -5.60 -6.49
N HIS A 30 10.84 -6.69 -6.78
CA HIS A 30 10.33 -8.05 -6.61
C HIS A 30 9.92 -8.38 -5.16
N LEU A 31 10.61 -7.81 -4.15
CA LEU A 31 10.22 -7.97 -2.74
C LEU A 31 9.03 -7.10 -2.40
N VAL A 32 8.97 -5.88 -2.93
CA VAL A 32 7.84 -4.96 -2.72
C VAL A 32 6.56 -5.56 -3.31
N ILE A 33 6.65 -6.17 -4.50
CA ILE A 33 5.54 -6.86 -5.17
C ILE A 33 5.09 -8.08 -4.36
N ASP A 34 6.01 -8.92 -3.87
CA ASP A 34 5.62 -10.09 -3.04
C ASP A 34 4.97 -9.65 -1.72
N LEU A 35 5.51 -8.62 -1.07
CA LEU A 35 4.92 -8.03 0.13
C LEU A 35 3.53 -7.45 -0.14
N PHE A 36 3.33 -6.78 -1.28
CA PHE A 36 2.02 -6.25 -1.68
C PHE A 36 1.00 -7.38 -1.88
N ARG A 37 1.37 -8.45 -2.61
CA ARG A 37 0.52 -9.63 -2.82
C ARG A 37 0.12 -10.28 -1.50
N ARG A 38 1.08 -10.50 -0.59
CA ARG A 38 0.81 -11.03 0.75
C ARG A 38 -0.11 -10.11 1.56
N THR A 39 0.05 -8.79 1.42
CA THR A 39 -0.80 -7.79 2.08
C THR A 39 -2.24 -7.85 1.61
N LEU A 40 -2.46 -8.00 0.29
CA LEU A 40 -3.78 -8.20 -0.30
C LEU A 40 -4.42 -9.50 0.21
N SER A 41 -3.69 -10.62 0.13
CA SER A 41 -4.19 -11.93 0.60
C SER A 41 -4.54 -11.93 2.09
N ALA A 42 -3.81 -11.16 2.91
CA ALA A 42 -4.09 -11.02 4.34
C ALA A 42 -5.21 -10.02 4.66
N GLY A 43 -5.76 -9.31 3.68
CA GLY A 43 -6.80 -8.29 3.90
C GLY A 43 -6.32 -7.07 4.68
N LYS A 44 -5.01 -6.79 4.69
CA LYS A 44 -4.40 -5.69 5.47
C LYS A 44 -4.17 -4.41 4.66
N LEU A 45 -4.80 -4.29 3.50
CA LEU A 45 -4.69 -3.10 2.66
C LEU A 45 -5.54 -1.96 3.23
N THR A 46 -4.92 -1.13 4.07
CA THR A 46 -5.50 0.13 4.54
C THR A 46 -5.05 1.29 3.65
N GLU A 47 -5.70 2.45 3.73
CA GLU A 47 -5.31 3.64 2.96
C GLU A 47 -3.84 4.03 3.21
N LYS A 48 -3.40 3.98 4.47
CA LYS A 48 -2.00 4.26 4.84
C LYS A 48 -1.03 3.31 4.14
N VAL A 49 -1.34 2.01 4.18
CA VAL A 49 -0.50 0.96 3.58
C VAL A 49 -0.52 1.07 2.05
N LEU A 50 -1.67 1.42 1.45
CA LEU A 50 -1.76 1.69 0.02
C LEU A 50 -0.85 2.86 -0.38
N LYS A 51 -0.88 3.97 0.37
CA LYS A 51 0.02 5.11 0.13
C LYS A 51 1.49 4.71 0.24
N LEU A 52 1.84 3.87 1.21
CA LEU A 52 3.20 3.34 1.38
C LEU A 52 3.64 2.57 0.12
N PHE A 53 2.80 1.70 -0.43
CA PHE A 53 3.12 0.93 -1.64
C PHE A 53 3.11 1.79 -2.92
N LEU A 54 2.30 2.84 -3.00
CA LEU A 54 2.34 3.76 -4.14
C LEU A 54 3.59 4.65 -4.12
N ALA A 55 4.09 4.98 -2.92
CA ALA A 55 5.28 5.81 -2.76
C ALA A 55 6.57 5.15 -3.29
N THR A 56 6.59 3.82 -3.46
CA THR A 56 7.73 3.13 -4.08
C THR A 56 7.84 3.37 -5.59
N GLY A 57 6.78 3.85 -6.24
CA GLY A 57 6.77 4.09 -7.69
C GLY A 57 6.79 2.83 -8.54
N CYS A 58 6.57 1.65 -7.95
CA CYS A 58 6.59 0.38 -8.68
C CYS A 58 5.41 0.27 -9.65
N GLU A 59 5.70 0.16 -10.96
CA GLU A 59 4.69 0.15 -12.03
C GLU A 59 3.66 -0.97 -11.87
N GLU A 60 4.10 -2.19 -11.52
CA GLU A 60 3.19 -3.33 -11.32
C GLU A 60 2.15 -3.08 -10.24
N ILE A 61 2.54 -2.40 -9.16
CA ILE A 61 1.64 -2.06 -8.06
C ILE A 61 0.63 -1.01 -8.52
N ILE A 62 1.09 0.02 -9.23
CA ILE A 62 0.22 1.07 -9.76
C ILE A 62 -0.83 0.46 -10.70
N LEU A 63 -0.40 -0.41 -11.62
CA LEU A 63 -1.30 -1.13 -12.53
C LEU A 63 -2.28 -2.03 -11.77
N ALA A 64 -1.81 -2.77 -10.77
CA ALA A 64 -2.68 -3.63 -9.95
C ALA A 64 -3.76 -2.82 -9.22
N VAL A 65 -3.40 -1.66 -8.65
CA VAL A 65 -4.34 -0.77 -7.96
C VAL A 65 -5.40 -0.22 -8.93
N GLN A 66 -5.00 0.14 -10.15
CA GLN A 66 -5.92 0.57 -11.21
C GLN A 66 -6.86 -0.56 -11.66
N LEU A 67 -6.33 -1.77 -11.86
CA LEU A 67 -7.12 -2.95 -12.26
C LEU A 67 -8.12 -3.37 -11.19
N LEU A 68 -7.75 -3.24 -9.91
CA LEU A 68 -8.63 -3.47 -8.77
C LEU A 68 -9.67 -2.34 -8.57
N ASN A 69 -9.63 -1.29 -9.41
CA ASN A 69 -10.52 -0.13 -9.38
C ASN A 69 -10.56 0.54 -7.99
N ILE A 70 -9.42 0.56 -7.29
CA ILE A 70 -9.31 1.15 -5.96
C ILE A 70 -9.32 2.66 -6.14
N LYS A 71 -10.44 3.30 -5.78
CA LYS A 71 -10.55 4.75 -5.80
C LYS A 71 -9.75 5.33 -4.64
N GLN A 72 -8.78 6.19 -4.96
CA GLN A 72 -8.16 7.02 -3.93
C GLN A 72 -9.24 7.94 -3.34
N PRO A 73 -9.30 8.12 -2.01
CA PRO A 73 -10.25 9.03 -1.41
C PRO A 73 -10.06 10.42 -2.02
N LEU A 74 -11.16 10.97 -2.52
CA LEU A 74 -11.21 12.34 -3.04
C LEU A 74 -10.72 13.28 -1.94
N VAL A 75 -9.85 14.23 -2.32
CA VAL A 75 -9.46 15.34 -1.45
C VAL A 75 -10.74 15.92 -0.84
N PRO A 76 -10.81 16.15 0.49
CA PRO A 76 -12.00 16.70 1.09
C PRO A 76 -12.38 17.97 0.34
N VAL A 77 -13.60 17.98 -0.20
CA VAL A 77 -14.15 19.18 -0.83
C VAL A 77 -14.25 20.21 0.28
N LEU A 78 -13.34 21.18 0.27
CA LEU A 78 -13.39 22.31 1.18
C LEU A 78 -14.76 22.96 1.01
N PRO A 79 -15.45 23.34 2.11
CA PRO A 79 -16.68 24.09 1.98
C PRO A 79 -16.38 25.32 1.15
N THR A 80 -16.96 25.39 -0.06
CA THR A 80 -16.95 26.62 -0.84
C THR A 80 -17.62 27.66 0.04
N ARG A 81 -16.90 28.72 0.41
CA ARG A 81 -17.45 29.82 1.23
C ARG A 81 -18.81 30.17 0.64
N CYS A 82 -19.88 29.95 1.40
CA CYS A 82 -21.18 30.48 1.05
C CYS A 82 -20.97 31.99 0.92
N SER A 83 -21.01 32.53 -0.29
CA SER A 83 -20.97 33.97 -0.49
C SER A 83 -22.13 34.57 0.28
N GLU A 84 -21.84 35.43 1.26
CA GLU A 84 -22.86 36.20 1.96
C GLU A 84 -23.65 36.97 0.90
N ARG A 85 -24.94 36.64 0.79
CA ARG A 85 -25.89 37.42 0.00
C ARG A 85 -26.11 38.72 0.76
N PHE A 86 -25.41 39.78 0.35
CA PHE A 86 -25.78 41.16 0.66
C PHE A 86 -26.93 41.58 -0.25
#